data_AF-A0A936DIR0-F1
#
_entry.id   AF-A0A936DIR0-F1
#
_cell.length_a   1.000
_cell.length_b   1.000
_cell.length_c   1.000
_cell.angle_alpha   90.00
_cell.angle_beta   90.00
_cell.angle_gamma   90.00
#
_symmetry.space_group_name_H-M   'P 1'
#
loop_
_entity.id
_entity.type
_entity.pdbx_description
1 polymer ?
#
loop_
_entity_poly.entity_id
_entity_poly.type
_entity_poly.pdbx_seq_one_letter_code
_entity_poly.pdbx_strand_id
1 'polypeptide(L)'
;MTNITLAEYILRYNNDTLPHVKESRQITNSVIFKNVLGLPTPTTPNPQTFSYIYFILDPESRNCVSVVQLLEDDLHAFTSSNNRKKGFIKNAMVAAILPDRFKHNDSIEISLLNDGQSDYNISTKVTESLGFQKIGADEDKFVLLKKDFEVEILKNLNK
;
A
#
# COMPACT_ATOMS: atom_id res chain seq x y z
N MET A 1 5.10 -2.74 15.02
CA MET A 1 3.66 -2.62 15.37
C MET A 1 2.77 -2.51 14.13
N THR A 2 3.18 -1.78 13.09
CA THR A 2 2.40 -1.52 11.86
C THR A 2 1.91 -2.79 11.15
N ASN A 3 2.75 -3.84 11.04
CA ASN A 3 2.36 -5.09 10.37
C ASN A 3 1.22 -5.84 11.08
N ILE A 4 1.14 -5.77 12.42
CA ILE A 4 0.04 -6.39 13.19
C ILE A 4 -1.27 -5.65 12.90
N THR A 5 -1.24 -4.32 12.87
CA THR A 5 -2.41 -3.50 12.55
C THR A 5 -2.89 -3.69 11.11
N LEU A 6 -1.97 -3.81 10.14
CA LEU A 6 -2.32 -4.08 8.74
C LEU A 6 -2.88 -5.49 8.52
N ALA A 7 -2.34 -6.49 9.21
CA ALA A 7 -2.90 -7.85 9.19
C ALA A 7 -4.33 -7.88 9.73
N GLU A 8 -4.61 -7.11 10.79
CA GLU A 8 -5.95 -6.99 11.38
C GLU A 8 -6.95 -6.34 10.40
N TYR A 9 -6.53 -5.36 9.59
CA TYR A 9 -7.40 -4.82 8.53
C TYR A 9 -7.77 -5.86 7.48
N ILE A 10 -6.84 -6.75 7.08
CA ILE A 10 -7.16 -7.87 6.17
C ILE A 10 -8.20 -8.79 6.79
N LEU A 11 -7.99 -9.19 8.04
CA LEU A 11 -8.91 -10.08 8.77
C LEU A 11 -10.32 -9.46 8.85
N ARG A 12 -10.40 -8.19 9.27
CA ARG A 12 -11.67 -7.48 9.42
C ARG A 12 -12.38 -7.24 8.10
N TYR A 13 -11.62 -6.94 7.04
CA TYR A 13 -12.20 -6.83 5.71
C TYR A 13 -12.85 -8.16 5.29
N ASN A 14 -12.14 -9.28 5.43
CA ASN A 14 -12.64 -10.59 4.99
C ASN A 14 -13.80 -11.12 5.84
N ASN A 15 -13.97 -10.61 7.05
CA ASN A 15 -15.05 -10.98 7.95
C ASN A 15 -16.18 -9.93 8.00
N ASP A 16 -16.17 -8.92 7.14
CA ASP A 16 -17.13 -7.80 7.14
C ASP A 16 -17.27 -7.08 8.50
N THR A 17 -16.17 -6.98 9.25
CA THR A 17 -16.08 -6.39 10.59
C THR A 17 -15.15 -5.17 10.65
N LEU A 18 -14.98 -4.49 9.50
CA LEU A 18 -14.28 -3.22 9.49
C LEU A 18 -14.99 -2.22 10.41
N PRO A 19 -14.24 -1.36 11.11
CA PRO A 19 -14.84 -0.28 11.88
C PRO A 19 -15.47 0.74 10.92
N HIS A 20 -15.98 1.84 11.48
CA HIS A 20 -16.67 2.88 10.70
C HIS A 20 -15.91 3.26 9.41
N VAL A 21 -16.58 3.14 8.27
CA VAL A 21 -16.06 3.49 6.95
C VAL A 21 -16.73 4.78 6.48
N LYS A 22 -15.96 5.86 6.35
CA LYS A 22 -16.46 7.16 5.87
C LYS A 22 -16.61 7.20 4.34
N GLU A 23 -15.74 6.48 3.65
CA GLU A 23 -15.70 6.47 2.18
C GLU A 23 -15.28 5.07 1.70
N SER A 24 -15.86 4.64 0.59
CA SER A 24 -15.46 3.41 -0.10
C SER A 24 -15.57 3.62 -1.60
N ARG A 25 -14.49 3.32 -2.34
CA ARG A 25 -14.40 3.50 -3.78
C ARG A 25 -13.68 2.32 -4.42
N GLN A 26 -14.33 1.65 -5.35
CA GLN A 26 -13.68 0.66 -6.22
C GLN A 26 -12.77 1.40 -7.19
N ILE A 27 -11.47 1.07 -7.24
CA ILE A 27 -10.53 1.70 -8.19
C ILE A 27 -10.34 0.80 -9.40
N THR A 28 -10.06 -0.49 -9.16
CA THR A 28 -9.99 -1.54 -10.19
C THR A 28 -10.70 -2.77 -9.67
N ASN A 29 -10.95 -3.79 -10.50
CA ASN A 29 -11.61 -5.03 -10.02
C ASN A 29 -10.91 -5.67 -8.81
N SER A 30 -9.61 -5.46 -8.63
CA SER A 30 -8.82 -6.06 -7.54
C SER A 30 -8.37 -5.06 -6.48
N VAL A 31 -8.74 -3.78 -6.57
CA VAL A 31 -8.32 -2.75 -5.60
C VAL A 31 -9.52 -1.90 -5.17
N ILE A 32 -9.77 -1.88 -3.86
CA ILE A 32 -10.77 -1.04 -3.21
C ILE A 32 -10.09 -0.07 -2.27
N PHE A 33 -10.36 1.21 -2.43
CA PHE A 33 -9.97 2.22 -1.47
C PHE A 33 -11.08 2.42 -0.43
N LYS A 34 -10.71 2.50 0.85
CA LYS A 34 -11.61 2.90 1.92
C LYS A 34 -10.95 3.87 2.87
N ASN A 35 -11.76 4.80 3.38
CA ASN A 35 -11.39 5.68 4.48
C ASN A 35 -11.99 5.12 5.78
N VAL A 36 -11.16 4.45 6.57
CA VAL A 36 -11.58 3.57 7.67
C VAL A 36 -11.13 4.16 9.00
N LEU A 37 -12.01 4.18 10.02
CA LEU A 37 -11.62 4.58 11.37
C LEU A 37 -10.46 3.70 11.85
N GLY A 38 -9.47 4.31 12.49
CA GLY A 38 -8.31 3.60 13.04
C GLY A 38 -8.74 2.41 13.91
N LEU A 39 -7.88 1.39 13.97
CA LEU A 39 -8.07 0.28 14.88
C LEU A 39 -7.54 0.63 16.28
N PRO A 40 -8.20 0.18 17.35
CA PRO A 40 -7.73 0.42 18.70
C PRO A 40 -6.39 -0.29 18.92
N THR A 41 -5.45 0.42 19.54
CA THR A 41 -4.14 -0.10 19.94
C THR A 41 -3.97 0.04 21.46
N PRO A 42 -3.01 -0.65 22.10
CA PRO A 42 -2.74 -0.46 23.52
C PRO A 42 -2.44 0.99 23.91
N THR A 43 -1.82 1.74 22.99
CA THR A 43 -1.51 3.17 23.16
C THR A 43 -2.66 4.09 22.76
N THR A 44 -3.64 3.60 21.99
CA THR A 44 -4.74 4.40 21.45
C THR A 44 -6.04 3.58 21.44
N PRO A 45 -6.68 3.40 22.60
CA PRO A 45 -7.85 2.52 22.73
C PRO A 45 -9.11 3.07 22.05
N ASN A 46 -9.21 4.40 21.88
CA ASN A 46 -10.32 5.09 21.21
C ASN A 46 -9.80 5.92 20.03
N PRO A 47 -9.50 5.27 18.88
CA PRO A 47 -9.04 5.97 17.71
C PRO A 47 -10.13 6.93 17.20
N GLN A 48 -9.75 8.18 16.93
CA GLN A 48 -10.63 9.18 16.30
C GLN A 48 -10.16 9.56 14.90
N THR A 49 -8.99 9.07 14.50
CA THR A 49 -8.40 9.33 13.20
C THR A 49 -8.86 8.28 12.20
N PHE A 50 -9.02 8.73 10.97
CA PHE A 50 -9.33 7.86 9.85
C PHE A 50 -8.05 7.57 9.05
N SER A 51 -7.95 6.35 8.56
CA SER A 51 -6.84 5.85 7.75
C SER A 51 -7.32 5.59 6.32
N TYR A 52 -6.53 6.05 5.36
CA TYR A 52 -6.71 5.77 3.95
C TYR A 52 -6.08 4.42 3.62
N ILE A 53 -6.90 3.43 3.27
CA ILE A 53 -6.42 2.05 3.06
C ILE A 53 -6.90 1.54 1.72
N TYR A 54 -5.96 1.05 0.93
CA TYR A 54 -6.19 0.27 -0.28
C TYR A 54 -6.22 -1.20 0.09
N PHE A 55 -7.38 -1.83 -0.05
CA PHE A 55 -7.58 -3.26 0.09
C PHE A 55 -7.37 -3.92 -1.27
N ILE A 56 -6.46 -4.90 -1.33
CA ILE A 56 -6.07 -5.60 -2.54
C ILE A 56 -6.65 -7.01 -2.48
N LEU A 57 -7.52 -7.30 -3.44
CA LEU A 57 -8.28 -8.53 -3.52
C LEU A 57 -7.61 -9.52 -4.44
N ASP A 58 -7.62 -10.78 -4.03
CA ASP A 58 -7.36 -11.90 -4.93
C ASP A 58 -8.48 -11.96 -5.99
N PRO A 59 -8.15 -11.91 -7.29
CA PRO A 59 -9.16 -11.95 -8.35
C PRO A 59 -10.07 -13.18 -8.29
N GLU A 60 -9.55 -14.33 -7.86
CA GLU A 60 -10.29 -15.59 -7.85
C GLU A 60 -11.20 -15.69 -6.62
N SER A 61 -10.62 -15.63 -5.43
CA SER A 61 -11.38 -15.80 -4.18
C SER A 61 -12.13 -14.56 -3.73
N ARG A 62 -11.84 -13.39 -4.31
CA ARG A 62 -12.35 -12.06 -3.90
C ARG A 62 -12.00 -11.65 -2.46
N ASN A 63 -11.24 -12.46 -1.74
CA ASN A 63 -10.73 -12.14 -0.42
C ASN A 63 -9.65 -11.06 -0.52
N CYS A 64 -9.60 -10.18 0.48
CA CYS A 64 -8.46 -9.29 0.69
C CYS A 64 -7.25 -10.13 1.10
N VAL A 65 -6.14 -9.96 0.38
CA VAL A 65 -4.88 -10.69 0.60
C VAL A 65 -3.72 -9.77 0.93
N SER A 66 -3.83 -8.49 0.57
CA SER A 66 -2.85 -7.44 0.86
C SER A 66 -3.55 -6.12 1.13
N VAL A 67 -2.88 -5.25 1.89
CA VAL A 67 -3.32 -3.87 2.12
C VAL A 67 -2.17 -2.91 1.92
N VAL A 68 -2.49 -1.69 1.50
CA VAL A 68 -1.58 -0.54 1.54
C VAL A 68 -2.29 0.58 2.30
N GLN A 69 -1.75 0.97 3.44
CA GLN A 69 -2.20 2.12 4.22
C GLN A 69 -1.35 3.33 3.85
N LEU A 70 -2.02 4.45 3.63
CA LEU A 70 -1.38 5.76 3.56
C LEU A 70 -1.49 6.42 4.92
N LEU A 71 -0.34 6.71 5.53
CA LEU A 71 -0.23 7.48 6.76
C LEU A 71 0.60 8.72 6.45
N GLU A 72 -0.04 9.89 6.45
CA GLU A 72 0.58 11.13 5.97
C GLU A 72 1.10 10.94 4.53
N ASP A 73 2.40 11.00 4.32
CA ASP A 73 3.04 10.75 3.02
C ASP A 73 3.61 9.33 2.88
N ASP A 74 3.67 8.56 3.97
CA ASP A 74 4.25 7.21 3.96
C ASP A 74 3.24 6.13 3.53
N LEU A 75 3.72 5.22 2.69
CA LEU A 75 2.97 4.03 2.26
C LEU A 75 3.43 2.81 3.05
N HIS A 76 2.54 2.28 3.88
CA HIS A 76 2.76 1.04 4.61
C HIS A 76 2.01 -0.11 3.95
N ALA A 77 2.72 -1.15 3.53
CA ALA A 77 2.12 -2.26 2.82
C ALA A 77 2.28 -3.58 3.60
N PHE A 78 1.26 -4.44 3.52
CA PHE A 78 1.32 -5.77 4.09
C PHE A 78 0.65 -6.78 3.17
N THR A 79 1.22 -7.98 3.09
CA THR A 79 0.64 -9.12 2.37
C THR A 79 0.63 -10.34 3.30
N SER A 80 -0.53 -10.98 3.37
CA SER A 80 -0.72 -12.26 4.08
C SER A 80 0.34 -13.29 3.64
N SER A 81 0.89 -14.04 4.58
CA SER A 81 2.05 -14.94 4.36
C SER A 81 1.86 -15.87 3.16
N ASN A 82 0.69 -16.49 3.05
CA ASN A 82 0.33 -17.43 1.97
C ASN A 82 0.21 -16.79 0.58
N ASN A 83 0.22 -15.46 0.50
CA ASN A 83 0.06 -14.69 -0.74
C ASN A 83 1.29 -13.84 -1.08
N ARG A 84 2.38 -13.95 -0.31
CA ARG A 84 3.64 -13.27 -0.61
C ARG A 84 4.23 -13.77 -1.92
N LYS A 85 5.06 -12.94 -2.57
CA LYS A 85 5.75 -13.22 -3.84
C LYS A 85 4.84 -13.48 -5.06
N LYS A 86 3.52 -13.29 -4.93
CA LYS A 86 2.55 -13.38 -6.05
C LYS A 86 2.34 -12.06 -6.80
N GLY A 87 3.07 -11.01 -6.44
CA GLY A 87 3.02 -9.72 -7.14
C GLY A 87 1.84 -8.81 -6.80
N PHE A 88 0.95 -9.17 -5.86
CA PHE A 88 -0.26 -8.40 -5.55
C PHE A 88 -0.02 -6.92 -5.25
N ILE A 89 0.93 -6.58 -4.35
CA ILE A 89 1.26 -5.18 -4.04
C ILE A 89 1.79 -4.47 -5.29
N LYS A 90 2.76 -5.06 -6.00
CA LYS A 90 3.36 -4.43 -7.19
C LYS A 90 2.30 -4.12 -8.24
N ASN A 91 1.43 -5.09 -8.53
CA ASN A 91 0.36 -4.93 -9.51
C ASN A 91 -0.66 -3.87 -9.07
N ALA A 92 -1.05 -3.86 -7.79
CA ALA A 92 -1.97 -2.85 -7.26
C ALA A 92 -1.35 -1.44 -7.29
N MET A 93 -0.05 -1.32 -6.99
CA MET A 93 0.69 -0.06 -7.05
C MET A 93 0.67 0.53 -8.47
N VAL A 94 1.06 -0.26 -9.48
CA VAL A 94 1.12 0.20 -10.87
C VAL A 94 -0.26 0.43 -11.46
N ALA A 95 -1.22 -0.47 -11.24
CA ALA A 95 -2.51 -0.42 -11.93
C ALA A 95 -3.53 0.53 -11.28
N ALA A 96 -3.38 0.86 -9.99
CA ALA A 96 -4.41 1.55 -9.23
C ALA A 96 -3.86 2.66 -8.33
N ILE A 97 -2.96 2.32 -7.41
CA ILE A 97 -2.59 3.21 -6.30
C ILE A 97 -1.75 4.40 -6.80
N LEU A 98 -0.65 4.15 -7.51
CA LEU A 98 0.21 5.22 -8.04
C LEU A 98 -0.52 6.10 -9.07
N PRO A 99 -1.26 5.56 -10.06
CA PRO A 99 -2.07 6.39 -10.96
C PRO A 99 -3.09 7.26 -10.22
N ASP A 100 -3.74 6.75 -9.17
CA ASP A 100 -4.69 7.54 -8.39
C ASP A 100 -3.99 8.67 -7.61
N ARG A 101 -2.81 8.40 -7.03
CA ARG A 101 -2.01 9.40 -6.32
C ARG A 101 -1.47 10.49 -7.26
N PHE A 102 -1.01 10.13 -8.46
CA PHE A 102 -0.50 11.08 -9.45
C PHE A 102 -1.56 11.97 -10.11
N LYS A 103 -2.85 11.79 -9.79
CA LYS A 103 -3.90 12.76 -10.14
C LYS A 103 -3.75 14.08 -9.39
N HIS A 104 -3.16 14.03 -8.19
CA HIS A 104 -3.09 15.16 -7.28
C HIS A 104 -1.66 15.54 -6.89
N ASN A 105 -0.66 14.75 -7.29
CA ASN A 105 0.74 14.93 -6.91
C ASN A 105 1.64 14.78 -8.15
N ASP A 106 2.75 15.52 -8.19
CA ASP A 106 3.79 15.38 -9.23
C ASP A 106 4.92 14.44 -8.81
N SER A 107 5.05 14.18 -7.50
CA SER A 107 5.96 13.22 -6.89
C SER A 107 5.27 12.46 -5.77
N ILE A 108 5.78 11.27 -5.47
CA ILE A 108 5.39 10.47 -4.31
C ILE A 108 6.66 10.10 -3.58
N GLU A 109 6.74 10.43 -2.30
CA GLU A 109 7.82 10.02 -1.43
C GLU A 109 7.32 8.90 -0.51
N ILE A 110 8.20 7.94 -0.20
CA ILE A 110 7.92 6.89 0.77
C ILE A 110 9.14 6.65 1.65
N SER A 111 8.88 6.32 2.91
CA SER A 111 9.89 5.82 3.84
C SER A 111 9.72 4.32 4.07
N LEU A 112 10.81 3.56 3.99
CA LEU A 112 10.82 2.15 4.34
C LEU A 112 11.23 1.98 5.81
N LEU A 113 10.37 1.37 6.61
CA LEU A 113 10.70 1.04 7.99
C LEU A 113 11.70 -0.12 8.02
N ASN A 114 12.81 0.05 8.74
CA ASN A 114 13.77 -1.02 9.01
C ASN A 114 13.35 -1.82 10.26
N ASP A 115 12.31 -2.65 10.12
CA ASP A 115 11.82 -3.55 11.17
C ASP A 115 12.51 -4.93 11.17
N GLY A 116 13.49 -5.12 10.27
CA GLY A 116 14.37 -6.27 10.18
C GLY A 116 15.07 -6.33 8.81
N GLN A 117 16.37 -6.67 8.79
CA GLN A 117 17.20 -6.57 7.57
C GLN A 117 16.62 -7.32 6.36
N SER A 118 15.97 -8.48 6.57
CA SER A 118 15.36 -9.26 5.48
C SER A 118 14.15 -8.57 4.87
N ASP A 119 13.30 -7.98 5.71
CA ASP A 119 12.04 -7.38 5.30
C ASP A 119 12.29 -6.01 4.66
N TYR A 120 13.28 -5.28 5.18
CA TYR A 120 13.82 -4.08 4.56
C TYR A 120 14.36 -4.35 3.15
N ASN A 121 15.24 -5.34 2.98
CA ASN A 121 15.83 -5.67 1.67
C ASN A 121 14.76 -6.08 0.63
N ILE A 122 13.71 -6.78 1.04
CA ILE A 122 12.60 -7.13 0.17
C ILE A 122 11.81 -5.88 -0.22
N SER A 123 11.51 -5.02 0.75
CA SER A 123 10.76 -3.78 0.53
C SER A 123 11.53 -2.84 -0.41
N THR A 124 12.83 -2.67 -0.20
CA THR A 124 13.71 -1.89 -1.09
C THR A 124 13.67 -2.40 -2.53
N LYS A 125 13.80 -3.72 -2.73
CA LYS A 125 13.69 -4.30 -4.08
C LYS A 125 12.35 -4.05 -4.75
N VAL A 126 11.26 -4.14 -3.99
CA VAL A 126 9.91 -3.87 -4.52
C VAL A 126 9.79 -2.40 -4.91
N THR A 127 10.20 -1.49 -4.01
CA THR A 127 10.23 -0.04 -4.22
C THR A 127 11.04 0.35 -5.46
N GLU A 128 12.28 -0.11 -5.56
CA GLU A 128 13.13 0.14 -6.73
C GLU A 128 12.51 -0.44 -8.02
N SER A 129 11.87 -1.62 -7.94
CA SER A 129 11.20 -2.23 -9.10
C SER A 129 9.93 -1.49 -9.56
N LEU A 130 9.42 -0.56 -8.74
CA LEU A 130 8.33 0.36 -9.07
C LEU A 130 8.86 1.68 -9.66
N GLY A 131 10.18 1.83 -9.82
CA GLY A 131 10.83 3.02 -10.37
C GLY A 131 11.19 4.09 -9.34
N PHE A 132 10.95 3.83 -8.05
CA PHE A 132 11.35 4.75 -6.99
C PHE A 132 12.88 4.81 -6.89
N GLN A 133 13.40 6.01 -6.59
CA GLN A 133 14.82 6.29 -6.46
C GLN A 133 15.13 6.79 -5.05
N LYS A 134 16.28 6.41 -4.49
CA LYS A 134 16.70 6.86 -3.16
C LYS A 134 16.94 8.38 -3.13
N ILE A 135 16.54 9.03 -2.04
CA ILE A 135 16.72 10.48 -1.85
C ILE A 135 17.95 10.75 -0.98
N GLY A 136 19.00 11.30 -1.58
CA GLY A 136 20.18 11.78 -0.84
C GLY A 136 20.93 10.67 -0.11
N ALA A 137 21.38 10.96 1.12
CA ALA A 137 22.12 10.03 1.97
C ALA A 137 21.23 9.24 2.94
N ASP A 138 19.93 9.55 3.02
CA ASP A 138 18.96 8.79 3.83
C ASP A 138 18.66 7.48 3.10
N GLU A 139 19.17 6.35 3.59
CA GLU A 139 19.04 5.05 2.91
C GLU A 139 17.59 4.57 2.78
N ASP A 140 16.69 5.10 3.63
CA ASP A 140 15.33 4.64 3.84
C ASP A 140 14.27 5.44 3.09
N LYS A 141 14.63 6.56 2.45
CA LYS A 141 13.69 7.44 1.74
C LYS A 141 13.80 7.28 0.24
N PHE A 142 12.65 7.21 -0.41
CA PHE A 142 12.56 7.01 -1.84
C PHE A 142 11.54 7.96 -2.47
N VAL A 143 11.82 8.44 -3.68
CA VAL A 143 10.93 9.29 -4.48
C VAL A 143 10.61 8.64 -5.81
N LEU A 144 9.36 8.78 -6.25
CA LEU A 144 8.94 8.49 -7.62
C LEU A 144 8.33 9.76 -8.22
N LEU A 145 8.91 10.24 -9.32
CA LEU A 145 8.35 11.36 -10.07
C LEU A 145 7.32 10.84 -11.08
N LYS A 146 6.25 11.61 -11.27
CA LYS A 146 5.16 11.25 -12.20
C LYS A 146 5.67 10.96 -13.61
N LYS A 147 6.58 11.79 -14.12
CA LYS A 147 7.20 11.62 -15.45
C LYS A 147 7.92 10.28 -15.60
N ASP A 148 8.57 9.79 -14.54
CA ASP A 148 9.36 8.56 -14.58
C ASP A 148 8.43 7.35 -14.51
N PHE A 149 7.35 7.47 -13.74
CA PHE A 149 6.28 6.47 -13.68
C PHE A 149 5.53 6.32 -15.01
N GLU A 150 5.17 7.41 -15.66
CA GLU A 150 4.47 7.39 -16.96
C GLU A 150 5.31 6.69 -18.04
N VAL A 151 6.62 6.95 -18.06
CA VAL A 151 7.57 6.23 -18.94
C VAL A 151 7.58 4.73 -18.65
N GLU A 152 7.54 4.33 -17.37
CA GLU A 152 7.55 2.92 -16.97
C GLU A 152 6.24 2.20 -17.30
N ILE A 153 5.08 2.84 -17.14
CA ILE A 153 3.79 2.31 -17.61
C ILE A 153 3.84 2.05 -19.12
N LEU A 154 4.31 3.03 -19.90
CA LEU A 154 4.35 2.92 -21.36
C LEU A 154 5.26 1.77 -21.83
N LYS A 155 6.36 1.48 -21.12
CA LYS A 155 7.20 0.32 -21.42
C LYS A 155 6.51 -1.01 -21.14
N ASN A 156 5.67 -1.08 -20.11
CA ASN A 156 4.96 -2.31 -19.73
C ASN A 156 3.71 -2.57 -20.57
N LEU A 157 3.12 -1.54 -21.19
CA LEU A 157 2.00 -1.68 -22.14
C LEU A 157 2.44 -2.14 -23.53
N ASN A 158 3.73 -1.99 -23.87
CA ASN A 158 4.30 -2.35 -25.18
C ASN A 158 5.02 -3.72 -25.18
N LYS A 159 4.80 -4.55 -24.16
CA LYS A 159 5.28 -5.93 -24.07
C LYS A 159 4.10 -6.90 -24.09
#